data_AF-A0A2P4SIM9-F1
#
_entry.id   AF-A0A2P4SIM9-F1
#
_cell.length_a   1.000
_cell.length_b   1.000
_cell.length_c   1.000
_cell.angle_alpha   90.00
_cell.angle_beta   90.00
_cell.angle_gamma   90.00
#
_symmetry.space_group_name_H-M   'P 1'
#
loop_
_entity.id
_entity.type
_entity.pdbx_description
1 polymer ?
#
loop_
_entity_poly.entity_id
_entity_poly.type
_entity_poly.pdbx_seq_one_letter_code
_entity_poly.pdbx_strand_id
1 'polypeptide(L)'
;MYFFRLSSRLAGTIQHGRCGIPEALVQRYSEDLDQPEKDVAANMDQIRVKQLRKQHRMAIPSGGLTEICRKPVSPGLITSVSDWLISIGLPMYSSPLTEAGFNTLSKVPSLSQTCLQEAGITEERHISKLLAAARLFKPLDPDAI
;
A
#
# COMPACT_ATOMS: atom_id res chain seq x y z
N MET A 1 9.83 11.86 -2.42
CA MET A 1 9.96 11.33 -1.04
C MET A 1 8.94 10.22 -0.71
N TYR A 2 7.92 9.97 -1.54
CA TYR A 2 6.83 9.01 -1.31
C TYR A 2 7.22 7.52 -1.32
N PHE A 3 8.26 7.15 -2.09
CA PHE A 3 8.75 5.78 -2.18
C PHE A 3 9.54 5.32 -0.94
N PHE A 4 10.09 6.28 -0.18
CA PHE A 4 11.05 6.02 0.89
C PHE A 4 10.44 5.36 2.12
N ARG A 5 9.18 5.67 2.45
CA ARG A 5 8.51 5.14 3.66
C ARG A 5 7.86 3.78 3.42
N LEU A 6 7.59 3.45 2.16
CA LEU A 6 6.93 2.22 1.75
C LEU A 6 7.88 1.01 1.82
N SER A 7 9.11 1.18 1.35
CA SER A 7 10.11 0.10 1.30
C SER A 7 10.50 -0.44 2.68
N SER A 8 10.23 0.31 3.75
CA SER A 8 10.57 -0.08 5.13
C SER A 8 9.45 -0.85 5.84
N ARG A 9 8.18 -0.68 5.43
CA ARG A 9 7.01 -1.36 6.05
C ARG A 9 6.51 -2.57 5.27
N LEU A 10 6.82 -2.68 3.99
CA LEU A 10 6.57 -3.90 3.19
C LEU A 10 7.61 -5.00 3.43
N ALA A 11 8.43 -4.88 4.49
CA ALA A 11 9.35 -5.91 4.94
C ALA A 11 8.60 -7.05 5.64
N GLY A 12 7.56 -7.59 5.00
CA GLY A 12 7.09 -8.94 5.26
C GLY A 12 8.14 -9.91 4.74
N THR A 13 8.79 -10.63 5.64
CA THR A 13 9.86 -11.59 5.38
C THR A 13 9.42 -12.66 4.39
N ILE A 14 10.09 -12.76 3.24
CA ILE A 14 10.16 -14.02 2.49
C ILE A 14 11.64 -14.32 2.22
N GLN A 15 12.03 -15.55 2.57
CA GLN A 15 13.38 -16.06 2.68
C GLN A 15 14.31 -15.57 1.55
N HIS A 16 15.52 -15.16 1.93
CA HIS A 16 16.66 -14.73 1.08
C HIS A 16 16.69 -13.27 0.58
N GLY A 17 15.88 -12.34 1.11
CA GLY A 17 16.02 -10.90 0.76
C GLY A 17 15.34 -10.49 -0.56
N ARG A 18 14.43 -11.32 -1.06
CA ARG A 18 13.46 -10.99 -2.11
C ARG A 18 12.23 -10.37 -1.45
N CYS A 19 12.09 -9.04 -1.56
CA CYS A 19 10.88 -8.31 -1.19
C CYS A 19 10.29 -7.74 -2.49
N GLY A 20 9.12 -8.23 -2.88
CA GLY A 20 8.43 -7.81 -4.10
C GLY A 20 7.75 -6.45 -3.94
N ILE A 21 7.57 -5.73 -5.04
CA ILE A 21 6.74 -4.51 -5.08
C ILE A 21 5.26 -4.94 -5.12
N PRO A 22 4.34 -4.33 -4.34
CA PRO A 22 2.92 -4.64 -4.41
C PRO A 22 2.33 -4.28 -5.79
N GLU A 23 1.59 -5.21 -6.38
CA GLU A 23 0.94 -5.03 -7.69
C GLU A 23 -0.02 -3.84 -7.71
N ALA A 24 -0.85 -3.71 -6.66
CA ALA A 24 -1.80 -2.59 -6.54
C ALA A 24 -1.12 -1.22 -6.59
N LEU A 25 0.16 -1.15 -6.22
CA LEU A 25 0.95 0.08 -6.31
C LEU A 25 1.53 0.28 -7.71
N VAL A 26 1.99 -0.78 -8.37
CA VAL A 26 2.44 -0.75 -9.76
C VAL A 26 1.30 -0.32 -10.68
N GLN A 27 0.12 -0.95 -10.54
CA GLN A 27 -1.09 -0.61 -11.31
C GLN A 27 -1.46 0.86 -11.14
N ARG A 28 -1.46 1.35 -9.90
CA ARG A 28 -1.75 2.76 -9.62
C ARG A 28 -0.76 3.71 -10.30
N TYR A 29 0.55 3.46 -10.18
CA TYR A 29 1.53 4.32 -10.84
C TYR A 29 1.52 4.15 -12.36
N SER A 30 1.12 2.98 -12.87
CA SER A 30 0.91 2.73 -14.30
C SER A 30 -0.23 3.60 -14.84
N GLU A 31 -1.36 3.65 -14.13
CA GLU A 31 -2.51 4.52 -14.45
C GLU A 31 -2.17 6.01 -14.28
N ASP A 32 -1.48 6.39 -13.20
CA ASP A 32 -1.16 7.79 -12.90
C ASP A 32 -0.11 8.37 -13.87
N LEU A 33 0.85 7.54 -14.31
CA LEU A 33 1.95 7.95 -15.20
C LEU A 33 1.68 7.64 -16.67
N ASP A 34 0.57 6.97 -16.99
CA ASP A 34 0.25 6.42 -18.31
C ASP A 34 1.42 5.60 -18.90
N GLN A 35 2.03 4.78 -18.05
CA GLN A 35 3.19 3.95 -18.37
C GLN A 35 2.85 2.48 -18.20
N PRO A 36 3.42 1.56 -18.99
CA PRO A 36 3.11 0.15 -18.85
C PRO A 36 3.61 -0.38 -17.49
N GLU A 37 2.80 -1.24 -16.86
CA GLU A 37 3.07 -1.79 -15.52
C GLU A 37 4.48 -2.39 -15.39
N LYS A 38 4.98 -3.05 -16.44
CA LYS A 38 6.32 -3.63 -16.50
C LYS A 38 7.43 -2.58 -16.25
N ASP A 39 7.29 -1.38 -16.81
CA ASP A 39 8.31 -0.33 -16.77
C ASP A 39 8.22 0.38 -15.41
N VAL A 40 7.00 0.58 -14.92
CA VAL A 40 6.74 1.08 -13.57
C VAL A 40 7.31 0.13 -12.52
N ALA A 41 7.03 -1.17 -12.63
CA ALA A 41 7.55 -2.21 -11.75
C ALA A 41 9.08 -2.23 -11.73
N ALA A 42 9.71 -2.17 -12.91
CA ALA A 42 11.16 -2.11 -13.03
C ALA A 42 11.74 -0.85 -12.39
N ASN A 43 11.15 0.31 -12.63
CA ASN A 43 11.59 1.59 -12.05
C ASN A 43 11.45 1.57 -10.52
N MET A 44 10.33 1.07 -10.01
CA MET A 44 10.09 0.91 -8.58
C MET A 44 11.11 -0.04 -7.93
N ASP A 45 11.41 -1.15 -8.60
CA ASP A 45 12.44 -2.09 -8.14
C ASP A 45 13.84 -1.47 -8.10
N GLN A 46 14.19 -0.68 -9.12
CA GLN A 46 15.46 0.05 -9.16
C GLN A 46 15.59 1.06 -8.02
N ILE A 47 14.53 1.80 -7.70
CA ILE A 47 14.53 2.75 -6.58
C ILE A 47 14.72 1.99 -5.26
N ARG A 48 13.98 0.89 -5.06
CA ARG A 48 14.09 0.02 -3.88
C ARG A 48 15.53 -0.47 -3.68
N VAL A 49 16.15 -1.04 -4.72
CA VAL A 49 17.52 -1.58 -4.67
C VAL A 49 18.52 -0.47 -4.35
N LYS A 50 18.43 0.68 -5.02
CA LYS A 50 19.33 1.83 -4.77
C LYS A 50 19.27 2.27 -3.30
N GLN A 51 18.08 2.31 -2.71
CA GLN A 51 17.90 2.73 -1.32
C GLN A 51 18.39 1.73 -0.29
N LEU A 52 18.11 0.45 -0.50
CA LEU A 52 18.60 -0.61 0.39
C LEU A 52 20.13 -0.64 0.38
N ARG A 53 20.76 -0.53 -0.80
CA ARG A 53 22.22 -0.41 -0.92
C ARG A 53 22.77 0.81 -0.18
N LYS A 54 22.09 1.97 -0.24
CA LYS A 54 22.46 3.17 0.53
C LYS A 54 22.42 2.93 2.05
N GLN A 55 21.56 2.04 2.52
CA GLN A 55 21.46 1.65 3.94
C GLN A 55 22.35 0.45 4.29
N HIS A 56 23.29 0.06 3.41
CA HIS A 56 24.12 -1.15 3.54
C HIS A 56 23.30 -2.44 3.74
N ARG A 57 22.05 -2.45 3.27
CA ARG A 57 21.17 -3.61 3.30
C ARG A 57 21.28 -4.37 1.99
N MET A 58 21.26 -5.69 2.08
CA MET A 58 21.21 -6.54 0.90
C MET A 58 19.90 -6.29 0.14
N ALA A 59 20.02 -6.15 -1.17
CA ALA A 59 18.89 -6.01 -2.08
C ALA A 59 19.16 -6.80 -3.35
N ILE A 60 18.28 -7.74 -3.66
CA ILE A 60 18.31 -8.52 -4.88
C ILE A 60 17.37 -7.83 -5.88
N PRO A 61 17.87 -7.31 -7.02
CA PRO A 61 17.02 -6.79 -8.08
C PRO A 61 16.13 -7.92 -8.63
N SER A 62 14.87 -7.60 -8.92
CA SER A 62 13.88 -8.56 -9.39
C SER A 62 13.94 -8.78 -10.92
N GLY A 63 14.78 -8.04 -11.65
CA GLY A 63 15.00 -8.28 -13.08
C GLY A 63 13.84 -7.85 -13.99
N GLY A 64 13.03 -6.88 -13.59
CA GLY A 64 11.93 -6.33 -14.38
C GLY A 64 10.64 -7.16 -14.33
N LEU A 65 10.74 -8.45 -14.05
CA LEU A 65 9.65 -9.23 -13.49
C LEU A 65 9.71 -9.00 -11.99
N THR A 66 9.11 -7.92 -11.48
CA THR A 66 8.78 -7.94 -10.06
C THR A 66 8.00 -9.23 -9.86
N GLU A 67 8.55 -10.15 -9.06
CA GLU A 67 7.77 -11.22 -8.44
C GLU A 67 6.69 -10.49 -7.65
N ILE A 68 5.66 -10.09 -8.38
CA ILE A 68 4.39 -9.58 -7.91
C ILE A 68 4.03 -10.59 -6.86
N CYS A 69 3.97 -10.13 -5.63
CA CYS A 69 3.54 -10.98 -4.55
C CYS A 69 2.08 -11.33 -4.89
N ARG A 70 1.86 -12.41 -5.65
CA ARG A 70 0.57 -13.03 -5.97
C ARG A 70 -0.11 -13.58 -4.71
N LYS A 71 0.35 -13.18 -3.54
CA LYS A 71 -0.38 -13.39 -2.31
C LYS A 71 -1.38 -12.23 -2.26
N PRO A 72 -2.67 -12.45 -2.62
CA PRO A 72 -3.71 -11.60 -2.04
C PRO A 72 -3.38 -11.48 -0.56
N VAL A 73 -3.35 -10.27 -0.04
CA VAL A 73 -3.13 -10.04 1.39
C VAL A 73 -4.18 -10.90 2.09
N SER A 74 -3.75 -12.03 2.65
CA SER A 74 -4.67 -13.00 3.22
C SER A 74 -5.55 -12.24 4.21
N PRO A 75 -6.88 -12.45 4.24
CA PRO A 75 -7.78 -11.67 5.10
C PRO A 75 -7.37 -11.64 6.57
N GLY A 76 -6.60 -12.63 7.04
CA GLY A 76 -6.01 -12.67 8.39
C GLY A 76 -4.76 -11.81 8.64
N LEU A 77 -4.29 -11.01 7.67
CA LEU A 77 -3.08 -10.16 7.82
C LEU A 77 -3.38 -8.66 8.00
N ILE A 78 -4.64 -8.23 7.83
CA ILE A 78 -5.01 -6.83 8.00
C ILE A 78 -5.26 -6.57 9.49
N THR A 79 -4.22 -6.18 10.22
CA THR A 79 -4.29 -5.89 11.66
C THR A 79 -4.38 -4.41 11.98
N SER A 80 -4.07 -3.56 11.00
CA SER A 80 -4.03 -2.10 11.16
C SER A 80 -4.55 -1.37 9.93
N VAL A 81 -4.90 -0.08 10.11
CA VAL A 81 -5.26 0.81 8.99
C VAL A 81 -4.11 0.92 7.97
N SER A 82 -2.86 0.81 8.42
CA SER A 82 -1.71 0.77 7.51
C SER A 82 -1.73 -0.46 6.61
N ASP A 83 -2.05 -1.64 7.16
CA ASP A 83 -2.13 -2.89 6.38
C ASP A 83 -3.28 -2.85 5.37
N TRP A 84 -4.42 -2.29 5.77
CA TRP A 84 -5.55 -2.06 4.88
C TRP A 84 -5.20 -1.10 3.73
N LEU A 85 -4.53 0.01 4.03
CA LEU A 85 -4.08 0.95 3.01
C LEU A 85 -3.06 0.32 2.05
N ILE A 86 -2.18 -0.53 2.55
CA ILE A 86 -1.24 -1.29 1.72
C ILE A 86 -2.00 -2.23 0.78
N SER A 87 -3.02 -2.94 1.28
CA SER A 87 -3.76 -3.92 0.48
C SER A 87 -4.51 -3.29 -0.70
N ILE A 88 -4.93 -2.02 -0.57
CA ILE A 88 -5.60 -1.28 -1.65
C ILE A 88 -4.63 -0.41 -2.48
N GLY A 89 -3.33 -0.50 -2.21
CA GLY A 89 -2.30 0.28 -2.92
C GLY A 89 -2.26 1.75 -2.56
N LEU A 90 -2.82 2.14 -1.40
CA LEU A 90 -2.86 3.52 -0.90
C LEU A 90 -2.12 3.78 0.44
N PRO A 91 -0.91 3.24 0.66
CA PRO A 91 -0.16 3.35 1.92
C PRO A 91 0.26 4.78 2.33
N MET A 92 0.38 5.72 1.39
CA MET A 92 0.77 7.11 1.72
C MET A 92 -0.27 7.86 2.55
N TYR A 93 -1.53 7.42 2.56
CA TYR A 93 -2.59 8.04 3.36
C TYR A 93 -2.58 7.59 4.81
N SER A 94 -1.62 6.75 5.23
CA SER A 94 -1.52 6.29 6.61
C SER A 94 -1.34 7.43 7.61
N SER A 95 -0.45 8.39 7.34
CA SER A 95 -0.27 9.55 8.20
C SER A 95 -1.49 10.48 8.21
N PRO A 96 -1.98 10.96 7.04
CA PRO A 96 -3.19 11.78 6.96
C PRO A 96 -4.41 11.17 7.68
N LEU A 97 -4.67 9.88 7.48
CA LEU A 97 -5.79 9.21 8.13
C LEU A 97 -5.59 9.04 9.64
N THR A 98 -4.37 8.73 10.07
CA THR A 98 -4.07 8.61 11.52
C THR A 98 -4.23 9.96 12.21
N GLU A 99 -3.78 11.05 11.59
CA GLU A 99 -3.92 12.43 12.08
C GLU A 99 -5.38 12.88 12.10
N ALA A 100 -6.18 12.46 11.11
CA ALA A 100 -7.64 12.65 11.09
C ALA A 100 -8.41 11.71 12.07
N GLY A 101 -7.70 10.89 12.86
CA GLY A 101 -8.32 10.03 13.88
C GLY A 101 -8.78 8.65 13.41
N PHE A 102 -8.50 8.27 12.15
CA PHE A 102 -8.72 6.94 11.58
C PHE A 102 -7.51 6.03 11.85
N ASN A 103 -7.28 5.75 13.14
CA ASN A 103 -6.19 4.90 13.61
C ASN A 103 -6.61 3.43 13.86
N THR A 104 -7.90 3.14 13.89
CA THR A 104 -8.46 1.79 14.09
C THR A 104 -9.25 1.31 12.87
N LEU A 105 -9.17 0.00 12.58
CA LEU A 105 -9.91 -0.63 11.47
C LEU A 105 -11.43 -0.50 11.62
N SER A 106 -11.95 -0.44 12.85
CA SER A 106 -13.37 -0.20 13.13
C SER A 106 -13.91 1.11 12.56
N LYS A 107 -13.05 2.12 12.34
CA LYS A 107 -13.43 3.41 11.79
C LYS A 107 -13.35 3.45 10.25
N VAL A 108 -12.72 2.46 9.62
CA VAL A 108 -12.56 2.42 8.15
C VAL A 108 -13.91 2.42 7.43
N PRO A 109 -14.92 1.61 7.82
CA PRO A 109 -16.24 1.67 7.18
C PRO A 109 -16.98 3.00 7.32
N SER A 110 -16.60 3.82 8.32
CA SER A 110 -17.19 5.15 8.56
C SER A 110 -16.52 6.27 7.76
N LEU A 111 -15.56 5.95 6.88
CA LEU A 111 -14.92 6.94 6.01
C LEU A 111 -15.95 7.62 5.09
N SER A 112 -15.91 8.94 5.09
CA SER A 112 -16.71 9.79 4.20
C SER A 112 -15.80 10.62 3.30
N GLN A 113 -16.36 11.12 2.19
CA GLN A 113 -15.64 12.02 1.29
C GLN A 113 -15.16 13.28 2.01
N THR A 114 -15.99 13.85 2.89
CA THR A 114 -15.64 15.06 3.65
C THR A 114 -14.46 14.81 4.58
N CYS A 115 -14.45 13.71 5.32
CA CYS A 115 -13.32 13.37 6.21
C CYS A 115 -12.01 13.16 5.44
N LEU A 116 -12.07 12.58 4.24
CA LEU A 116 -10.89 12.40 3.38
C LEU A 116 -10.35 13.77 2.90
N GLN A 117 -11.23 14.66 2.47
CA GLN A 117 -10.84 16.01 2.05
C GLN A 117 -10.27 16.85 3.20
N GLU A 118 -10.85 16.76 4.40
CA GLU A 118 -10.35 17.40 5.62
C GLU A 118 -8.98 16.87 6.03
N ALA A 119 -8.70 15.59 5.77
CA ALA A 119 -7.37 14.98 5.94
C ALA A 119 -6.35 15.43 4.87
N GLY A 120 -6.72 16.33 3.95
CA GLY A 120 -5.85 16.80 2.87
C GLY A 120 -5.79 15.88 1.66
N ILE A 121 -6.72 14.92 1.55
CA ILE A 121 -6.81 14.01 0.40
C ILE A 121 -7.74 14.65 -0.63
N THR A 122 -7.15 15.32 -1.63
CA THR A 122 -7.88 16.05 -2.68
C THR A 122 -8.04 15.27 -3.99
N GLU A 123 -7.28 14.18 -4.16
CA GLU A 123 -7.27 13.38 -5.39
C GLU A 123 -8.56 12.53 -5.50
N GLU A 124 -9.48 12.91 -6.39
CA GLU A 124 -10.80 12.26 -6.53
C GLU A 124 -10.73 10.76 -6.83
N ARG A 125 -9.73 10.33 -7.63
CA ARG A 125 -9.49 8.92 -7.90
C ARG A 125 -9.12 8.14 -6.64
N HIS A 126 -8.28 8.72 -5.79
CA HIS A 126 -7.90 8.10 -4.52
C HIS A 126 -9.06 8.12 -3.51
N ILE A 127 -9.82 9.20 -3.46
CA ILE A 127 -11.05 9.29 -2.64
C ILE A 127 -12.02 8.17 -3.02
N SER A 128 -12.30 8.03 -4.31
CA SER A 128 -13.21 7.00 -4.83
C SER A 128 -12.73 5.59 -4.48
N LYS A 129 -11.43 5.31 -4.64
CA LYS A 129 -10.82 4.02 -4.29
C LYS A 129 -10.88 3.73 -2.78
N LEU A 130 -10.60 4.73 -1.93
CA LEU A 130 -10.71 4.61 -0.48
C LEU A 130 -12.13 4.31 -0.04
N LEU A 131 -13.12 5.04 -0.58
CA LEU A 131 -14.53 4.84 -0.24
C LEU A 131 -15.04 3.48 -0.72
N ALA A 132 -14.66 3.03 -1.92
CA ALA A 132 -15.02 1.71 -2.42
C ALA A 132 -14.42 0.60 -1.54
N ALA A 133 -13.12 0.69 -1.22
CA ALA A 133 -12.43 -0.26 -0.36
C ALA A 133 -12.98 -0.28 1.07
N ALA A 134 -13.35 0.88 1.61
CA ALA A 134 -13.91 1.02 2.96
C ALA A 134 -15.28 0.34 3.07
N ARG A 135 -16.12 0.46 2.04
CA ARG A 135 -17.43 -0.21 1.96
C ARG A 135 -17.31 -1.73 1.84
N LEU A 136 -16.25 -2.20 1.18
CA LEU A 136 -15.95 -3.64 1.06
C LEU A 136 -15.28 -4.21 2.31
N PHE A 137 -14.73 -3.35 3.17
CA PHE A 137 -14.10 -3.76 4.42
C PHE A 137 -15.18 -4.21 5.41
N LYS A 138 -15.33 -5.52 5.55
CA LYS A 138 -16.08 -6.13 6.65
C LYS A 138 -15.09 -6.44 7.77
N PRO A 139 -15.12 -5.72 8.91
CA PRO A 139 -14.39 -6.17 10.08
C PRO A 139 -14.87 -7.59 10.42
N LEU A 140 -13.95 -8.51 10.70
CA LEU A 140 -14.30 -9.79 11.31
C LEU A 140 -14.98 -9.45 12.63
N ASP A 141 -16.26 -9.78 12.74
CA ASP A 141 -17.05 -9.59 13.95
C ASP A 141 -16.42 -10.45 15.07
N PRO A 142 -15.84 -9.85 16.13
CA PRO A 142 -15.25 -10.63 17.21
C PRO A 142 -16.32 -11.27 18.13
N ASP A 143 -17.61 -10.92 17.95
CA ASP A 143 -18.73 -11.40 18.77
C ASP A 143 -19.63 -12.44 18.06
N ALA A 144 -19.10 -13.12 17.03
CA ALA A 144 -19.76 -14.27 16.42
C ALA A 144 -19.34 -15.60 17.10
N ILE A 145 -19.44 -15.68 18.44
CA ILE A 145 -19.54 -16.94 19.21
C ILE A 145 -20.50 -16.72 20.37
#